data_AF-A0A2J8QTB9-F1
#
_entry.id   AF-A0A2J8QTB9-F1
#
_cell.length_a   1.000
_cell.length_b   1.000
_cell.length_c   1.000
_cell.angle_alpha   90.00
_cell.angle_beta   90.00
_cell.angle_gamma   90.00
#
_symmetry.space_group_name_H-M   'P 1'
#
loop_
_entity.id
_entity.type
_entity.pdbx_description
1 polymer ?
#
loop_
_entity_poly.entity_id
_entity_poly.type
_entity_poly.pdbx_seq_one_letter_code
_entity_poly.pdbx_strand_id
1 'polypeptide(L)' 'MKRIPQNPRYQHIKSRLDTGNSMTKYTEKLEEIKKNYRYKKDELFKRLKVTTFAQLIIQVASLSD' A
#
# COMPACT_ATOMS: atom_id res chain seq x y z
N MET A 1 12.10 -10.55 30.56
CA MET A 1 11.58 -9.17 30.72
C MET A 1 10.10 -9.16 30.37
N LYS A 2 9.23 -8.66 31.25
CA LYS A 2 7.78 -8.53 30.96
C LYS A 2 7.57 -7.34 30.00
N ARG A 3 6.82 -7.56 28.93
CA ARG A 3 6.50 -6.50 27.95
C ARG A 3 5.53 -5.51 28.60
N ILE A 4 5.89 -4.23 28.62
CA ILE A 4 5.03 -3.18 29.19
C ILE A 4 3.79 -3.03 28.29
N PRO A 5 2.56 -3.06 28.83
CA PRO A 5 1.35 -2.83 28.06
C PRO A 5 1.35 -1.43 27.42
N GLN A 6 0.95 -1.33 26.15
CA GLN A 6 0.76 -0.02 25.53
C GLN A 6 -0.52 0.66 26.03
N ASN A 7 -0.44 1.97 26.24
CA ASN A 7 -1.59 2.78 26.63
C ASN A 7 -2.56 2.94 25.42
N PRO A 8 -3.85 2.56 25.54
CA PRO A 8 -4.84 2.70 24.47
C PRO A 8 -4.96 4.13 23.93
N ARG A 9 -4.81 5.14 24.81
CA ARG A 9 -4.91 6.57 24.44
C ARG A 9 -3.83 6.98 23.42
N TYR A 10 -2.69 6.31 23.40
CA TYR A 10 -1.53 6.66 22.58
C TYR A 10 -1.15 5.58 21.57
N GLN A 11 -2.02 4.58 21.36
CA GLN A 11 -1.73 3.45 20.48
C GLN A 11 -1.50 3.86 19.01
N HIS A 12 -2.06 4.99 18.58
CA HIS A 12 -1.90 5.53 17.23
C HIS A 12 -0.64 6.39 17.05
N ILE A 13 0.06 6.74 18.14
CA ILE A 13 1.25 7.60 18.07
C ILE A 13 2.48 6.72 17.82
N LYS A 14 3.09 6.90 16.65
CA LYS A 14 4.34 6.22 16.31
C LYS A 14 5.51 6.83 17.09
N SER A 15 6.36 5.98 17.66
CA SER A 15 7.57 6.42 18.33
C SER A 15 8.54 7.07 17.33
N ARG A 16 9.04 8.27 17.65
CA ARG A 16 10.08 8.94 16.85
C ARG A 16 11.45 8.24 16.94
N LEU A 17 11.68 7.49 18.02
CA LEU A 17 12.90 6.73 18.23
C LEU A 17 12.99 5.60 17.20
N ASP A 18 13.93 5.70 16.26
CA ASP A 18 14.16 4.64 15.29
C ASP A 18 15.07 3.57 15.90
N THR A 19 14.51 2.69 16.74
CA THR A 19 15.23 1.54 17.31
C THR A 19 15.55 0.45 16.29
N GLY A 20 15.44 0.74 14.99
CA GLY A 20 16.17 0.04 13.94
C GLY A 20 15.94 -1.47 13.78
N ASN A 21 14.98 -2.13 14.46
CA ASN A 21 14.56 -3.50 14.11
C ASN A 21 13.38 -4.08 14.94
N SER A 22 12.34 -3.29 15.25
CA SER A 22 11.18 -3.87 15.95
C SER A 22 10.39 -4.80 15.03
N MET A 23 10.13 -6.04 15.47
CA MET A 23 9.21 -7.00 14.81
C MET A 23 7.88 -6.37 14.43
N THR A 24 7.41 -5.38 15.20
CA THR A 24 6.19 -4.62 14.92
C THR A 24 6.28 -3.82 13.61
N LYS A 25 7.44 -3.24 13.27
CA LYS A 25 7.63 -2.55 11.98
C LYS A 25 7.59 -3.52 10.80
N TYR A 26 8.17 -4.71 10.97
CA TYR A 26 8.13 -5.75 9.94
C TYR A 26 6.70 -6.23 9.68
N THR A 27 5.91 -6.44 10.74
CA THR A 27 4.49 -6.81 10.60
C THR A 27 3.65 -5.70 9.99
N GLU A 28 3.88 -4.43 10.36
CA GLU A 28 3.20 -3.27 9.72
C GLU A 28 3.47 -3.23 8.21
N LYS A 29 4.74 -3.40 7.80
CA LYS A 29 5.10 -3.45 6.38
C LYS A 29 4.45 -4.63 5.67
N LEU A 30 4.37 -5.80 6.33
CA LEU A 30 3.71 -6.99 5.77
C LEU A 30 2.20 -6.78 5.60
N GLU A 31 1.54 -6.12 6.55
CA GLU A 31 0.13 -5.76 6.45
C GLU A 31 -0.13 -4.73 5.34
N GLU A 32 0.76 -3.74 5.21
CA GLU A 32 0.66 -2.73 4.15
C GLU A 32 0.84 -3.36 2.76
N ILE A 33 1.78 -4.29 2.61
CA ILE A 33 1.97 -5.09 1.39
C ILE A 33 0.74 -5.96 1.12
N LYS A 34 0.15 -6.60 2.13
CA LYS A 34 -1.09 -7.38 1.98
C LYS A 34 -2.30 -6.53 1.61
N LYS A 35 -2.46 -5.35 2.22
CA LYS A 35 -3.57 -4.44 1.93
C LYS A 35 -3.50 -3.91 0.51
N ASN A 36 -2.29 -3.63 0.03
CA ASN A 36 -2.04 -3.17 -1.34
C ASN A 36 -1.81 -4.33 -2.33
N TYR A 37 -1.94 -5.59 -1.89
CA TYR A 37 -1.59 -6.77 -2.69
C TYR A 37 -2.38 -6.87 -4.00
N ARG A 38 -3.60 -6.31 -4.03
CA ARG A 38 -4.44 -6.39 -5.23
C ARG A 38 -3.81 -5.67 -6.42
N TYR A 39 -3.07 -4.57 -6.20
CA TYR A 39 -2.40 -3.81 -7.25
C TYR A 39 -1.15 -3.10 -6.72
N LYS A 40 0.03 -3.54 -7.17
CA LYS A 40 1.26 -2.75 -6.99
C LYS A 40 1.21 -1.53 -7.92
N LYS A 41 1.82 -0.41 -7.50
CA LYS A 41 2.02 0.74 -8.39
C LYS A 41 2.67 0.25 -9.71
N ASP A 42 2.08 0.63 -10.83
CA ASP A 42 2.46 0.25 -12.20
C ASP A 42 2.18 -1.21 -12.62
N GLU A 43 1.63 -2.07 -11.76
CA GLU A 43 1.26 -3.44 -12.17
C GLU A 43 0.03 -3.49 -13.08
N LEU A 44 -0.94 -2.61 -12.86
CA LEU A 44 -2.18 -2.59 -13.64
C LEU A 44 -1.89 -2.36 -15.14
N PHE A 45 -1.05 -1.37 -15.46
CA PHE A 45 -0.66 -1.07 -16.82
C PHE A 45 0.31 -2.10 -17.41
N LYS A 46 1.17 -2.74 -16.60
CA LYS A 46 2.05 -3.84 -17.05
C LYS A 46 1.28 -5.10 -17.45
N ARG A 47 0.15 -5.39 -16.80
CA ARG A 47 -0.72 -6.54 -17.13
C ARG A 47 -1.61 -6.27 -18.35
N LEU A 48 -1.80 -5.00 -18.70
CA LEU A 48 -2.64 -4.59 -19.81
C LEU A 48 -1.87 -4.69 -21.14
N LYS A 49 -2.49 -5.26 -22.17
CA LYS A 49 -1.92 -5.20 -23.53
C LYS A 49 -1.97 -3.76 -24.03
N VAL A 50 -0.90 -3.31 -24.68
CA VAL A 50 -0.79 -1.96 -25.26
C VAL A 50 -1.96 -1.67 -26.21
N THR A 51 -2.42 -2.68 -26.95
CA THR A 51 -3.58 -2.57 -27.85
C THR A 51 -4.88 -2.26 -27.09
N THR A 52 -5.13 -2.96 -25.98
CA THR A 52 -6.31 -2.71 -25.13
C THR A 52 -6.24 -1.34 -24.48
N PHE A 53 -5.04 -0.91 -24.07
CA PHE A 53 -4.86 0.43 -23.52
C PHE A 53 -5.22 1.53 -24.52
N ALA A 54 -4.74 1.42 -25.77
CA ALA A 54 -5.09 2.37 -26.82
C ALA A 54 -6.59 2.41 -27.10
N GLN A 55 -7.25 1.25 -27.13
CA GLN A 55 -8.71 1.16 -27.29
C GLN A 55 -9.46 1.89 -26.17
N LEU A 56 -9.04 1.72 -24.91
CA LEU A 56 -9.65 2.39 -23.76
C LEU A 56 -9.49 3.92 -23.84
N ILE A 57 -8.32 4.42 -24.25
CA ILE A 57 -8.10 5.86 -24.42
C ILE A 57 -9.06 6.43 -25.46
N ILE A 58 -9.17 5.77 -26.62
CA ILE A 58 -10.05 6.21 -27.71
C ILE A 58 -11.51 6.23 -27.23
N GLN A 59 -11.96 5.20 -26.52
CA GLN A 59 -13.31 5.13 -25.96
C GLN A 59 -13.60 6.29 -24.99
N VAL A 60 -12.68 6.58 -24.07
CA VAL A 60 -12.87 7.69 -23.11
C VAL A 60 -12.87 9.04 -23.82
N ALA A 61 -11.98 9.25 -24.79
CA ALA A 61 -11.96 10.48 -25.59
C ALA A 61 -13.31 10.71 -26.28
N SER A 62 -13.87 9.66 -26.90
CA SER A 62 -15.18 9.74 -27.59
C SER A 62 -16.38 9.98 -26.66
N LEU A 63 -16.25 9.74 -25.36
CA LEU A 63 -17.28 10.02 -24.35
C LEU A 63 -17.14 11.43 -23.74
N SER A 64 -16.00 12.09 -23.98
CA SER A 64 -15.67 13.39 -23.40
C SER A 64 -15.92 14.55 -24.36
N ASP A 65 -16.22 14.25 -25.63
CA ASP A 65 -16.79 15.16 -26.64
C ASP A 65 -18.32 15.20 -26.52
#